data_AF-A0A6F9XUG9-F1
#
_entry.id   AF-A0A6F9XUG9-F1
#
_cell.length_a   1.000
_cell.length_b   1.000
_cell.length_c   1.000
_cell.angle_alpha   90.00
_cell.angle_beta   90.00
_cell.angle_gamma   90.00
#
_symmetry.space_group_name_H-M   'P 1'
#
loop_
_entity.id
_entity.type
_entity.pdbx_description
1 polymer ?
#
loop_
_entity_poly.entity_id
_entity_poly.type
_entity_poly.pdbx_seq_one_letter_code
_entity_poly.pdbx_strand_id
1 'polypeptide(L)'
;MGYIKFLLTKQGYNTADGTFGWLKEGNFIGNSSKDKPNTFKEYLYPDGKYLYDFKFIAQFIWLIGLVILLLGFNDRRYFVQVLRLSLIGAFVFLLIFEGGRSRYMIQFLPAIIMLITLLWDTSMQDLKRINDVLFNKENIISD
;
A
#
# COMPACT_ATOMS: atom_id res chain seq x y z
N MET A 1 18.97 -22.07 1.87
CA MET A 1 17.59 -21.57 1.60
C MET A 1 17.07 -20.54 2.61
N GLY A 2 17.74 -20.23 3.73
CA GLY A 2 17.22 -19.31 4.76
C GLY A 2 17.14 -17.83 4.34
N TYR A 3 18.04 -17.36 3.46
CA TYR A 3 18.11 -15.95 3.08
C TYR A 3 16.91 -15.47 2.24
N ILE A 4 16.43 -16.27 1.30
CA ILE A 4 15.24 -15.93 0.49
C ILE A 4 14.01 -15.80 1.41
N LYS A 5 13.84 -16.72 2.36
CA LYS A 5 12.77 -16.64 3.36
C LYS A 5 12.86 -15.36 4.18
N PHE A 6 14.07 -15.01 4.65
CA PHE A 6 14.32 -13.76 5.36
C PHE A 6 13.91 -12.53 4.53
N LEU A 7 14.29 -12.46 3.25
CA LEU A 7 13.93 -11.35 2.35
C LEU A 7 12.42 -11.26 2.12
N LEU A 8 11.72 -12.38 1.92
CA LEU A 8 10.27 -12.39 1.75
C LEU A 8 9.55 -11.90 3.01
N THR A 9 9.98 -12.36 4.19
CA THR A 9 9.44 -11.89 5.46
C THR A 9 9.69 -10.39 5.65
N LYS A 10 10.89 -9.91 5.31
CA LYS A 10 11.27 -8.50 5.37
C LYS A 10 10.41 -7.64 4.44
N GLN A 11 10.17 -8.09 3.22
CA GLN A 11 9.27 -7.40 2.30
C GLN A 11 7.83 -7.36 2.83
N GLY A 12 7.35 -8.46 3.40
CA GLY A 12 6.05 -8.50 4.06
C GLY A 12 5.92 -7.41 5.14
N TYR A 13 6.93 -7.24 5.99
CA TYR A 13 6.93 -6.17 6.99
C TYR A 13 7.02 -4.75 6.42
N ASN A 14 7.62 -4.56 5.24
CA ASN A 14 7.62 -3.28 4.54
C ASN A 14 6.20 -2.89 4.07
N THR A 15 5.37 -3.84 3.64
CA THR A 15 4.08 -3.53 3.00
C THR A 15 2.85 -3.88 3.84
N ALA A 16 3.03 -4.45 5.03
CA ALA A 16 1.94 -4.99 5.85
C ALA A 16 1.00 -3.93 6.45
N ASP A 17 1.49 -2.72 6.70
CA ASP A 17 0.75 -1.66 7.40
C ASP A 17 0.60 -0.43 6.52
N GLY A 18 -0.64 -0.19 6.06
CA GLY A 18 -1.03 0.90 5.17
C GLY A 18 -1.07 2.28 5.83
N THR A 19 -0.88 2.38 7.15
CA THR A 19 -0.72 3.69 7.81
C THR A 19 0.65 4.30 7.52
N PHE A 20 1.66 3.45 7.24
CA PHE A 20 3.07 3.83 7.12
C PHE A 20 3.57 4.69 8.31
N GLY A 21 2.92 4.59 9.47
CA GLY A 21 3.16 5.44 10.63
C GLY A 21 4.13 4.85 11.65
N TRP A 22 4.56 5.68 12.60
CA TRP A 22 5.42 5.30 13.73
C TRP A 22 4.65 4.75 14.93
N LEU A 23 3.37 4.39 14.75
CA LEU A 23 2.40 4.10 15.81
C LEU A 23 2.72 2.87 16.68
N LYS A 24 3.65 2.02 16.25
CA LYS A 24 3.98 0.74 16.90
C LYS A 24 5.29 0.75 17.68
N GLU A 25 6.11 1.82 17.56
CA GLU A 25 7.47 1.83 18.10
C GLU A 25 7.90 3.20 18.60
N GLY A 26 8.14 3.25 19.92
CA GLY A 26 8.83 4.33 20.59
C GLY A 26 7.98 5.06 21.62
N ASN A 27 8.51 5.17 22.84
CA ASN A 27 8.03 6.11 23.88
C ASN A 27 8.14 7.60 23.44
N PHE A 28 8.59 7.88 22.21
CA PHE A 28 8.75 9.23 21.67
C PHE A 28 7.41 9.94 21.38
N ILE A 29 6.35 9.18 21.08
CA ILE A 29 5.00 9.75 20.86
C ILE A 29 4.17 9.72 22.17
N GLY A 30 4.63 9.00 23.19
CA GLY A 30 3.88 8.70 24.43
C GLY A 30 3.82 9.80 25.48
N ASN A 31 4.07 11.07 25.13
CA ASN A 31 4.05 12.18 26.09
C ASN A 31 3.34 13.45 25.58
N SER A 32 2.51 13.35 24.54
CA SER A 32 1.74 14.49 24.03
C SER A 32 0.39 14.71 24.74
N SER A 33 0.04 13.84 25.69
CA SER A 33 -1.23 13.84 26.44
C SER A 33 -1.35 14.98 27.46
N LYS A 34 -0.35 15.86 27.59
CA LYS A 34 -0.40 17.06 28.44
C LYS A 34 -0.92 18.31 27.74
N ASP A 35 -0.99 18.31 26.42
CA ASP A 35 -1.47 19.46 25.64
C ASP A 35 -2.91 19.26 25.18
N LYS A 36 -3.67 20.35 25.13
CA LYS A 36 -5.10 20.40 24.76
C LYS A 36 -5.44 19.43 23.61
N PRO A 37 -6.57 18.68 23.72
CA PRO A 37 -7.01 17.79 22.65
C PRO A 37 -7.24 18.61 21.38
N ASN A 38 -6.57 18.22 20.30
CA ASN A 38 -6.77 18.74 18.97
C ASN A 38 -7.29 17.58 18.12
N THR A 39 -8.26 17.83 17.26
CA THR A 39 -8.88 16.80 16.40
C THR A 39 -7.83 15.97 15.66
N PHE A 40 -6.77 16.59 15.14
CA PHE A 40 -5.68 15.87 14.46
C PHE A 40 -4.91 14.90 15.38
N LYS A 41 -4.76 15.25 16.66
CA LYS A 41 -4.08 14.37 17.64
C LYS A 41 -4.90 13.11 17.88
N GLU A 42 -6.23 13.22 17.90
CA GLU A 42 -7.12 12.09 18.15
C GLU A 42 -7.09 11.02 17.06
N TYR A 43 -6.67 11.36 15.84
CA TYR A 43 -6.52 10.40 14.73
C TYR A 43 -5.08 9.87 14.57
N LEU A 44 -4.06 10.66 14.90
CA LEU A 44 -2.66 10.35 14.56
C LEU A 44 -1.81 9.87 15.74
N TYR A 45 -2.24 10.10 16.98
CA TYR A 45 -1.46 9.73 18.16
C TYR A 45 -1.92 8.39 18.74
N PRO A 46 -1.01 7.60 19.36
CA PRO A 46 -1.34 6.34 20.03
C PRO A 46 -2.49 6.45 21.04
N ASP A 47 -2.59 7.58 21.75
CA ASP A 47 -3.61 7.86 22.76
C ASP A 47 -4.91 8.44 22.17
N GLY A 48 -4.97 8.58 20.84
CA GLY A 48 -6.09 9.21 20.15
C GLY A 48 -7.32 8.31 20.07
N LYS A 49 -8.50 8.87 20.36
CA LYS A 49 -9.78 8.14 20.34
C LYS A 49 -10.10 7.51 18.98
N TYR A 50 -9.75 8.18 17.88
CA TYR A 50 -10.11 7.77 16.51
C TYR A 50 -8.94 7.11 15.76
N LEU A 51 -7.87 6.74 16.48
CA LEU A 51 -6.70 6.13 15.87
C LEU A 51 -7.02 4.82 15.15
N TYR A 52 -7.90 4.00 15.72
CA TYR A 52 -8.28 2.71 15.12
C TYR A 52 -9.09 2.91 13.84
N ASP A 53 -9.98 3.89 13.80
CA ASP A 53 -10.75 4.24 12.61
C ASP A 53 -9.81 4.72 11.49
N PHE A 54 -8.84 5.58 11.82
CA PHE A 54 -7.80 5.99 10.87
C PHE A 54 -7.00 4.80 10.34
N LYS A 55 -6.53 3.90 11.22
CA LYS A 55 -5.78 2.70 10.81
C LYS A 55 -6.59 1.84 9.85
N PHE A 56 -7.87 1.64 10.12
CA PHE A 56 -8.76 0.88 9.27
C PHE A 56 -8.91 1.51 7.88
N ILE A 57 -9.19 2.82 7.83
CA ILE A 57 -9.35 3.55 6.57
C ILE A 57 -8.03 3.54 5.77
N ALA A 58 -6.90 3.80 6.41
CA ALA A 58 -5.60 3.80 5.76
C ALA A 58 -5.24 2.41 5.20
N GLN A 59 -5.49 1.34 5.96
CA GLN A 59 -5.30 -0.02 5.49
C GLN A 59 -6.22 -0.35 4.31
N PHE A 60 -7.47 0.09 4.35
CA PHE A 60 -8.43 -0.13 3.27
C PHE A 60 -8.01 0.57 1.97
N ILE A 61 -7.60 1.84 2.06
CA ILE A 61 -7.05 2.60 0.91
C ILE A 61 -5.80 1.91 0.36
N TRP A 62 -4.93 1.43 1.24
CA TRP A 62 -3.71 0.72 0.84
C TRP A 62 -4.03 -0.57 0.06
N LEU A 63 -4.99 -1.37 0.53
CA LEU A 63 -5.43 -2.57 -0.17
C LEU A 63 -6.01 -2.25 -1.55
N ILE A 64 -6.83 -1.19 -1.67
CA ILE A 64 -7.33 -0.74 -2.98
C ILE A 64 -6.17 -0.36 -3.90
N GLY A 65 -5.18 0.39 -3.38
CA GLY A 65 -3.98 0.73 -4.13
C GLY A 65 -3.23 -0.49 -4.66
N LEU A 66 -3.06 -1.52 -3.83
CA LEU A 66 -2.44 -2.79 -4.24
C LEU A 66 -3.22 -3.50 -5.35
N VAL A 67 -4.56 -3.52 -5.27
CA VAL A 67 -5.41 -4.09 -6.33
C VAL A 67 -5.23 -3.34 -7.65
N ILE A 68 -5.20 -1.99 -7.60
CA ILE A 68 -4.97 -1.17 -8.79
C ILE A 68 -3.60 -1.48 -9.40
N LEU A 69 -2.54 -1.54 -8.59
CA LEU A 69 -1.18 -1.88 -9.04
C LEU A 69 -1.11 -3.27 -9.67
N LEU A 70 -1.86 -4.24 -9.14
CA LEU A 70 -1.91 -5.61 -9.65
C LEU A 70 -2.65 -5.69 -10.99
N LEU A 71 -3.83 -5.09 -11.08
CA LEU A 71 -4.67 -5.15 -12.29
C LEU A 71 -4.07 -4.33 -13.43
N GLY A 72 -3.49 -3.16 -13.14
CA GLY A 72 -2.96 -2.25 -14.16
C GLY A 72 -1.67 -2.73 -14.86
N PHE A 73 -1.25 -3.99 -14.67
CA PHE A 73 0.03 -4.51 -15.17
C PHE A 73 0.20 -4.38 -16.69
N ASN A 74 -0.91 -4.42 -17.45
CA ASN A 74 -0.89 -4.35 -18.90
C ASN A 74 -0.47 -2.97 -19.46
N ASP A 75 -0.49 -1.91 -18.65
CA ASP A 75 -0.06 -0.59 -19.11
C ASP A 75 1.44 -0.57 -19.51
N ARG A 76 1.73 -0.14 -20.75
CA ARG A 76 3.09 -0.09 -21.33
C ARG A 76 3.63 1.32 -21.55
N ARG A 77 2.97 2.37 -21.06
CA ARG A 77 3.44 3.75 -21.24
C ARG A 77 4.82 3.91 -20.60
N TYR A 78 5.73 4.59 -21.30
CA TYR A 78 7.12 4.76 -20.84
C TYR A 78 7.20 5.30 -19.42
N PHE A 79 6.44 6.36 -19.12
CA PHE A 79 6.42 6.98 -17.80
C PHE A 79 5.93 6.02 -16.68
N VAL A 80 4.93 5.19 -16.97
CA VAL A 80 4.45 4.15 -16.04
C VAL A 80 5.54 3.11 -15.78
N GLN A 81 6.29 2.70 -16.80
CA GLN A 81 7.41 1.77 -16.64
C GLN A 81 8.55 2.37 -15.80
N VAL A 82 8.86 3.66 -15.98
CA VAL A 82 9.83 4.38 -15.13
C VAL A 82 9.36 4.41 -13.66
N LEU A 83 8.08 4.69 -13.40
CA LEU A 83 7.53 4.67 -12.04
C LEU A 83 7.53 3.27 -11.42
N ARG A 84 7.22 2.22 -12.20
CA ARG A 84 7.35 0.82 -11.75
C ARG A 84 8.79 0.45 -11.41
N LEU A 85 9.73 0.86 -12.25
CA LEU A 85 11.15 0.62 -12.02
C LEU A 85 11.63 1.35 -10.75
N SER A 86 11.17 2.59 -10.54
CA SER A 86 11.42 3.35 -9.31
C SER A 86 10.86 2.62 -8.07
N LEU A 87 9.64 2.09 -8.14
CA LEU A 87 9.03 1.32 -7.05
C LEU A 87 9.78 0.01 -6.76
N ILE A 88 10.23 -0.70 -7.80
CA ILE A 88 11.07 -1.89 -7.65
C ILE A 88 12.41 -1.51 -7.01
N GLY A 89 13.04 -0.43 -7.48
CA GLY A 89 14.28 0.10 -6.90
C GLY A 89 14.11 0.47 -5.43
N ALA A 90 12.99 1.07 -5.06
CA ALA A 90 12.63 1.36 -3.67
C ALA A 90 12.54 0.10 -2.82
N PHE A 91 11.89 -0.96 -3.31
CA PHE A 91 11.82 -2.24 -2.59
C PHE A 91 13.19 -2.91 -2.45
N VAL A 92 14.00 -2.93 -3.51
CA VAL A 92 15.38 -3.46 -3.45
C VAL A 92 16.22 -2.68 -2.45
N PHE A 93 16.13 -1.35 -2.46
CA PHE A 93 16.78 -0.49 -1.48
C PHE A 93 16.39 -0.87 -0.04
N LEU A 94 15.09 -0.99 0.25
CA LEU A 94 14.61 -1.38 1.58
C LEU A 94 15.05 -2.80 1.99
N LEU A 95 15.18 -3.72 1.02
CA LEU A 95 15.64 -5.07 1.31
C LEU A 95 17.13 -5.13 1.65
N ILE A 96 17.96 -4.31 0.98
CA ILE A 96 19.40 -4.21 1.24
C ILE A 96 19.68 -3.54 2.59
N PHE A 97 19.02 -2.41 2.87
CA PHE A 97 19.23 -1.63 4.09
C PHE A 97 18.35 -2.11 5.26
N GLU A 98 18.33 -1.41 6.40
CA GLU A 98 17.49 -1.72 7.57
C GLU A 98 15.98 -1.49 7.33
N GLY A 99 15.46 -1.88 6.16
CA GLY A 99 14.03 -2.09 5.98
C GLY A 99 13.50 -3.25 6.83
N GLY A 100 12.21 -3.52 6.72
CA GLY A 100 11.45 -4.41 7.61
C GLY A 100 10.43 -3.64 8.46
N ARG A 101 10.11 -2.40 8.07
CA ARG A 101 9.05 -1.58 8.67
C ARG A 101 8.35 -0.78 7.58
N SER A 102 7.03 -0.68 7.71
CA SER A 102 6.19 0.03 6.74
C SER A 102 6.46 1.53 6.65
N ARG A 103 6.91 2.17 7.74
CA ARG A 103 7.23 3.61 7.75
C ARG A 103 8.21 4.06 6.67
N TYR A 104 9.13 3.20 6.23
CA TYR A 104 10.08 3.56 5.20
C TYR A 104 9.44 3.67 3.81
N MET A 105 8.20 3.19 3.64
CA MET A 105 7.44 3.38 2.41
C MET A 105 6.91 4.81 2.24
N ILE A 106 6.80 5.59 3.33
CA ILE A 106 6.22 6.93 3.29
C ILE A 106 6.97 7.86 2.32
N GLN A 107 8.29 7.69 2.20
CA GLN A 107 9.14 8.49 1.30
C GLN A 107 8.89 8.19 -0.19
N PHE A 108 8.29 7.03 -0.50
CA PHE A 108 7.97 6.61 -1.86
C PHE A 108 6.49 6.84 -2.22
N LEU A 109 5.67 7.34 -1.28
CA LEU A 109 4.26 7.63 -1.51
C LEU A 109 3.98 8.50 -2.74
N PRO A 110 4.74 9.58 -3.02
CA PRO A 110 4.47 10.39 -4.21
C PRO A 110 4.52 9.57 -5.50
N ALA A 111 5.53 8.70 -5.64
CA ALA A 111 5.67 7.82 -6.79
C ALA A 111 4.57 6.75 -6.85
N ILE A 112 4.22 6.17 -5.69
CA ILE A 112 3.15 5.17 -5.59
C ILE A 112 1.79 5.76 -5.97
N ILE A 113 1.45 6.93 -5.43
CA ILE A 113 0.17 7.61 -5.69
C ILE A 113 0.09 8.00 -7.18
N MET A 114 1.15 8.59 -7.74
CA MET A 114 1.21 8.88 -9.17
C MET A 114 1.00 7.62 -10.03
N LEU A 115 1.66 6.52 -9.67
CA LEU A 115 1.52 5.25 -10.39
C LEU A 115 0.09 4.70 -10.28
N ILE A 116 -0.52 4.71 -9.10
CA ILE A 116 -1.90 4.27 -8.88
C ILE A 116 -2.87 5.09 -9.74
N THR A 117 -2.74 6.42 -9.72
CA THR A 117 -3.59 7.32 -10.51
C THR A 117 -3.49 7.05 -12.00
N LEU A 118 -2.27 6.83 -12.51
CA LEU A 118 -2.08 6.53 -13.93
C LEU A 118 -2.66 5.17 -14.34
N LEU A 119 -2.62 4.18 -13.45
CA LEU A 119 -3.09 2.83 -13.72
C LEU A 119 -4.61 2.67 -13.60
N TRP A 120 -5.30 3.61 -12.95
CA TRP A 120 -6.74 3.53 -12.66
C TRP A 120 -7.58 3.06 -13.86
N ASP A 121 -7.42 3.72 -15.01
CA ASP A 121 -8.22 3.43 -16.20
C ASP A 121 -7.97 2.01 -16.73
N THR A 122 -6.71 1.59 -16.77
CA THR A 122 -6.32 0.24 -17.22
C THR A 122 -6.82 -0.81 -16.24
N SER A 123 -6.66 -0.57 -14.94
CA SER A 123 -7.13 -1.49 -13.89
C SER A 123 -8.64 -1.69 -13.95
N MET A 124 -9.41 -0.62 -14.23
CA MET A 124 -10.86 -0.72 -14.36
C MET A 124 -11.29 -1.47 -15.63
N GLN A 125 -10.53 -1.34 -16.73
CA GLN A 125 -10.76 -2.13 -17.95
C GLN A 125 -10.48 -3.62 -17.72
N ASP A 126 -9.36 -3.94 -17.05
CA ASP A 126 -9.00 -5.31 -16.74
C ASP A 126 -9.99 -5.95 -15.74
N LEU A 127 -10.50 -5.17 -14.77
CA LEU A 127 -11.56 -5.63 -13.85
C LEU A 127 -12.85 -5.97 -14.60
N LYS A 128 -13.28 -5.12 -15.54
CA LYS A 128 -14.45 -5.39 -16.40
C LYS A 128 -14.23 -6.66 -17.23
N ARG A 129 -13.06 -6.80 -17.85
CA ARG A 129 -12.71 -7.99 -18.63
C ARG A 129 -12.77 -9.27 -17.79
N ILE A 130 -12.26 -9.24 -16.55
CA ILE A 130 -12.34 -10.38 -15.63
C ILE A 130 -13.80 -10.71 -15.31
N ASN A 131 -14.61 -9.70 -15.00
CA ASN A 131 -16.03 -9.85 -14.74
C ASN A 131 -16.76 -10.47 -15.94
N ASP A 132 -16.51 -9.98 -17.14
CA ASP A 132 -17.12 -10.50 -18.37
C ASP A 132 -16.72 -11.97 -18.62
N VAL A 133 -15.45 -12.33 -18.41
CA VAL A 133 -14.99 -13.72 -18.57
C VAL A 133 -15.61 -14.65 -17.52
N LEU A 134 -15.82 -14.19 -16.29
CA LEU A 134 -16.39 -15.01 -15.23
C LEU A 134 -17.90 -15.19 -15.41
N PHE A 135 -18.65 -14.11 -15.66
CA PHE A 135 -20.12 -14.15 -15.65
C PHE A 135 -20.74 -14.38 -17.04
N ASN A 136 -20.05 -14.03 -18.14
CA ASN A 136 -20.60 -14.21 -19.48
C ASN A 136 -20.24 -15.58 -20.09
N LYS A 137 -19.25 -16.29 -19.52
CA LYS A 137 -18.89 -17.65 -19.93
C LYS A 137 -19.88 -18.71 -19.42
N GLU A 138 -20.57 -18.45 -18.31
CA GLU A 138 -21.59 -19.36 -17.77
C GLU A 138 -22.83 -19.46 -18.69
N ASN A 139 -23.17 -18.40 -19.43
CA ASN A 139 -24.31 -18.39 -20.36
C ASN A 139 -24.06 -19.15 -21.68
N ILE A 140 -22.82 -19.51 -22.00
CA ILE A 140 -22.47 -20.18 -23.27
C ILE A 140 -22.40 -21.71 -23.12
N ILE A 141 -22.33 -22.22 -21.88
CA ILE A 141 -22.22 -23.65 -21.58
C ILE A 141 -23.59 -24.25 -21.17
N SER A 142 -24.61 -23.41 -20.95
CA SER A 142 -25.97 -23.82 -20.59
C SER A 142 -26.93 -24.02 -21.76
N ASP A 143 -26.48 -23.75 -23.00
CA ASP A 143 -27.20 -24.00 -24.26
C ASP A 143 -26.52 -25.13 -25.06
#